data_AF-A0A2V8E661-F1
#
_entry.id   AF-A0A2V8E661-F1
#
_cell.length_a   1.000
_cell.length_b   1.000
_cell.length_c   1.000
_cell.angle_alpha   90.00
_cell.angle_beta   90.00
_cell.angle_gamma   90.00
#
_symmetry.space_group_name_H-M   'P 1'
#
loop_
_entity.id
_entity.type
_entity.pdbx_description
1 polymer ?
#
loop_
_entity_poly.entity_id
_entity_poly.type
_entity_poly.pdbx_seq_one_letter_code
_entity_poly.pdbx_strand_id
1 'polypeptide(L)'
;MYLYIAPDLQRSGLFDAASLASTTERHRVDLRPPPLTPMADQPSAEVSRSAADGVVFELASGLPSRQHLALIDQALRGGRRAWLFWPGEETVECVDDERLDSLRRHASAVKWLRRICLPIDNAMTRLERVPTALRWIYRGEF
;
A
#
# COMPACT_ATOMS: atom_id res chain seq x y z
N MET A 1 13.27 0.59 -19.31
CA MET A 1 12.11 -0.33 -19.29
C MET A 1 11.76 -0.68 -17.85
N TYR A 2 10.48 -0.73 -17.50
CA TYR A 2 10.00 -0.92 -16.13
C TYR A 2 9.01 -2.08 -16.02
N LEU A 3 9.05 -2.79 -14.88
CA LEU A 3 8.07 -3.80 -14.51
C LEU A 3 6.93 -3.14 -13.73
N TYR A 4 5.72 -3.17 -14.27
CA TYR A 4 4.51 -2.77 -13.57
C TYR A 4 3.91 -3.97 -12.84
N ILE A 5 3.52 -3.79 -11.58
CA ILE A 5 2.83 -4.80 -10.77
C ILE A 5 1.51 -4.23 -10.29
N ALA A 6 0.43 -4.96 -10.59
CA ALA A 6 -0.94 -4.61 -10.21
C ALA A 6 -1.13 -4.66 -8.68
N PRO A 7 -2.20 -4.05 -8.13
CA PRO A 7 -2.32 -3.85 -6.68
C PRO A 7 -2.68 -5.15 -5.93
N ASP A 8 -3.15 -6.17 -6.66
CA ASP A 8 -3.35 -7.53 -6.14
C ASP A 8 -2.03 -8.31 -6.00
N LEU A 9 -0.93 -7.77 -6.55
CA LEU A 9 0.37 -8.42 -6.64
C LEU A 9 0.33 -9.76 -7.38
N GLN A 10 -0.64 -9.99 -8.28
CA GLN A 10 -0.76 -11.26 -9.03
C GLN A 10 -0.60 -11.07 -10.54
N ARG A 11 -0.55 -9.82 -11.01
CA ARG A 11 -0.45 -9.48 -12.42
C ARG A 11 0.66 -8.48 -12.67
N SER A 12 1.37 -8.65 -13.77
CA SER A 12 2.43 -7.75 -14.20
C SER A 12 2.35 -7.41 -15.68
N GLY A 13 3.01 -6.33 -16.05
CA GLY A 13 3.26 -5.95 -17.44
C GLY A 13 4.56 -5.17 -17.55
N LEU A 14 5.21 -5.20 -18.71
CA LEU A 14 6.37 -4.36 -19.00
C LEU A 14 5.94 -3.13 -19.77
N PHE A 15 6.58 -2.00 -19.49
CA PHE A 15 6.36 -0.77 -20.22
C PHE A 15 7.61 0.10 -20.26
N ASP A 16 7.61 1.05 -21.19
CA ASP A 16 8.63 2.10 -21.24
C ASP A 16 8.02 3.42 -20.77
N ALA A 17 8.75 4.11 -19.91
CA ALA A 17 8.33 5.38 -19.33
C ALA A 17 9.56 6.15 -18.84
N ALA A 18 10.26 6.78 -19.79
CA ALA A 18 11.47 7.55 -19.51
C ALA A 18 11.28 8.63 -18.43
N SER A 19 10.06 9.17 -18.28
CA SER A 19 9.71 10.17 -17.27
C SER A 19 9.85 9.66 -15.83
N LEU A 20 9.78 8.34 -15.59
CA LEU A 20 9.96 7.77 -14.25
C LEU A 20 11.38 7.98 -13.72
N ALA A 21 12.39 7.93 -14.59
CA ALA A 21 13.78 8.01 -14.18
C ALA A 21 14.11 9.33 -13.43
N SER A 22 13.45 10.43 -13.77
CA SER A 22 13.66 11.72 -13.12
C SER A 22 12.86 11.93 -11.83
N THR A 23 11.92 11.04 -11.51
CA THR A 23 11.07 11.19 -10.31
C THR A 23 11.80 10.75 -9.05
N THR A 24 11.58 11.48 -7.96
CA THR A 24 12.12 11.16 -6.63
C THR A 24 10.98 11.11 -5.62
N GLU A 25 10.47 12.26 -5.22
CA GLU A 25 9.36 12.36 -4.26
C GLU A 25 8.01 12.12 -4.96
N ARG A 26 6.96 12.78 -4.49
CA ARG A 26 5.60 12.63 -5.01
C ARG A 26 5.41 13.51 -6.26
N HIS A 27 5.37 12.87 -7.42
CA HIS A 27 5.20 13.54 -8.71
C HIS A 27 3.91 13.10 -9.41
N ARG A 28 3.13 14.06 -9.92
CA ARG A 28 2.05 13.75 -10.86
C ARG A 28 2.62 13.30 -12.20
N VAL A 29 2.10 12.20 -12.71
CA VAL A 29 2.49 11.62 -13.99
C VAL A 29 1.27 11.03 -14.71
N ASP A 30 1.18 11.26 -16.02
CA ASP A 30 0.26 10.50 -16.88
C ASP A 30 0.89 9.13 -17.16
N LEU A 31 0.77 8.22 -16.19
CA LEU A 31 1.24 6.86 -16.31
C LEU A 31 0.07 5.95 -16.66
N ARG A 32 0.09 5.43 -17.89
CA ARG A 32 -0.89 4.45 -18.36
C ARG A 32 -0.41 3.05 -17.99
N PRO A 33 -1.17 2.28 -17.18
CA PRO A 33 -0.82 0.90 -16.89
C PRO A 33 -0.69 0.09 -18.18
N PRO A 34 0.36 -0.73 -18.34
CA PRO A 34 0.47 -1.61 -19.49
C PRO A 34 -0.60 -2.70 -19.48
N PRO A 35 -0.81 -3.42 -20.60
CA PRO A 35 -1.52 -4.69 -20.59
C PRO A 35 -0.92 -5.63 -19.55
N LEU A 36 -1.77 -6.16 -18.66
CA LEU A 36 -1.35 -6.99 -17.54
C LEU A 36 -1.63 -8.47 -17.82
N THR A 37 -0.65 -9.31 -17.54
CA THR A 37 -0.78 -10.76 -17.57
C THR A 37 -0.67 -11.34 -16.16
N PRO A 38 -1.41 -12.42 -15.84
CA PRO A 38 -1.19 -13.17 -14.61
C PRO A 38 0.27 -13.63 -14.50
N MET A 39 0.86 -13.45 -13.33
CA MET A 39 2.19 -13.98 -13.02
C MET A 39 2.12 -15.50 -12.93
N ALA A 40 3.06 -16.20 -13.57
CA ALA A 40 3.13 -17.65 -13.52
C ALA A 40 3.64 -18.18 -12.17
N ASP A 41 4.48 -17.39 -11.50
CA ASP A 41 5.13 -17.73 -10.24
C ASP A 41 4.77 -16.73 -9.15
N GLN A 42 5.33 -16.94 -7.96
CA GLN A 42 5.19 -15.99 -6.87
C GLN A 42 5.75 -14.61 -7.25
N PRO A 43 5.19 -13.51 -6.71
CA PRO A 43 5.58 -12.16 -7.09
C PRO A 43 7.06 -11.85 -6.83
N SER A 44 7.64 -12.47 -5.80
CA SER A 44 9.07 -12.36 -5.51
C SER A 44 9.93 -12.96 -6.62
N ALA A 45 9.55 -14.11 -7.16
CA ALA A 45 10.26 -14.73 -8.29
C ALA A 45 10.15 -13.87 -9.55
N GLU A 46 8.97 -13.27 -9.78
CA GLU A 46 8.74 -12.36 -10.89
C GLU A 46 9.61 -11.11 -10.80
N VAL A 47 9.64 -10.48 -9.62
CA VAL A 47 10.52 -9.34 -9.33
C VAL A 47 11.98 -9.75 -9.55
N SER A 48 12.45 -10.89 -9.05
CA SER A 48 13.85 -11.30 -9.22
C SER A 48 14.25 -11.60 -10.67
N ARG A 49 13.37 -12.21 -11.47
CA ARG A 49 13.69 -12.62 -12.85
C ARG A 49 13.63 -11.47 -13.86
N SER A 50 12.83 -10.44 -13.56
CA SER A 50 12.67 -9.33 -14.49
C SER A 50 13.98 -8.56 -14.70
N ALA A 51 14.36 -8.40 -15.96
CA ALA A 51 15.52 -7.60 -16.38
C ALA A 51 15.20 -6.09 -16.48
N ALA A 52 14.05 -5.64 -15.98
CA ALA A 52 13.67 -4.24 -15.99
C ALA A 52 14.58 -3.38 -15.08
N ASP A 53 14.78 -2.12 -15.46
CA ASP A 53 15.61 -1.15 -14.75
C ASP A 53 15.03 -0.79 -13.37
N GLY A 54 13.74 -1.04 -13.18
CA GLY A 54 13.07 -0.94 -11.90
C GLY A 54 11.62 -1.38 -11.94
N VAL A 55 10.94 -1.25 -10.81
CA VAL A 55 9.63 -1.84 -10.56
C VAL A 55 8.65 -0.78 -10.07
N VAL A 56 7.47 -0.72 -10.67
CA VAL A 56 6.36 0.15 -10.27
C VAL A 56 5.27 -0.71 -9.64
N PHE A 57 4.90 -0.40 -8.41
CA PHE A 57 3.84 -1.06 -7.68
C PHE A 57 2.60 -0.17 -7.62
N GLU A 58 1.52 -0.62 -8.24
CA GLU A 58 0.22 0.03 -8.14
C GLU A 58 -0.37 -0.18 -6.74
N LEU A 59 -0.96 0.85 -6.16
CA LEU A 59 -1.68 0.77 -4.89
C LEU A 59 -3.18 0.97 -5.10
N ALA A 60 -3.99 0.03 -4.59
CA ALA A 60 -5.44 0.19 -4.51
C ALA A 60 -5.91 1.05 -3.32
N SER A 61 -4.99 1.43 -2.42
CA SER A 61 -5.29 2.23 -1.23
C SER A 61 -4.17 3.21 -0.94
N GLY A 62 -4.40 4.16 -0.03
CA GLY A 62 -3.38 5.15 0.32
C GLY A 62 -2.08 4.58 0.91
N LEU A 63 -2.05 3.30 1.37
CA LEU A 63 -0.87 2.68 1.96
C LEU A 63 -0.50 1.34 1.33
N PRO A 64 0.80 1.04 1.18
CA PRO A 64 1.27 -0.26 0.74
C PRO A 64 0.98 -1.35 1.79
N SER A 65 0.69 -2.56 1.32
CA SER A 65 0.54 -3.73 2.19
C SER A 65 1.92 -4.27 2.65
N ARG A 66 1.93 -5.19 3.60
CA ARG A 66 3.18 -5.87 4.02
C ARG A 66 3.88 -6.58 2.86
N GLN A 67 3.12 -7.17 1.93
CA GLN A 67 3.67 -7.82 0.75
C GLN A 67 4.28 -6.81 -0.22
N HIS A 68 3.63 -5.65 -0.43
CA HIS A 68 4.22 -4.56 -1.20
C HIS A 68 5.57 -4.13 -0.61
N LEU A 69 5.63 -3.87 0.69
CA LEU A 69 6.86 -3.45 1.37
C LEU A 69 7.98 -4.48 1.26
N ALA A 70 7.67 -5.78 1.27
CA ALA A 70 8.66 -6.84 1.10
C ALA A 70 9.21 -6.90 -0.34
N LEU A 71 8.34 -6.75 -1.34
CA LEU A 71 8.75 -6.75 -2.75
C LEU A 71 9.53 -5.48 -3.13
N ILE A 72 9.18 -4.34 -2.54
CA ILE A 72 9.94 -3.10 -2.68
C ILE A 72 11.34 -3.28 -2.11
N ASP A 73 11.45 -3.79 -0.87
CA ASP A 73 12.75 -4.11 -0.25
C ASP A 73 13.58 -5.02 -1.16
N GLN A 74 12.97 -6.08 -1.68
CA GLN A 74 13.63 -7.01 -2.59
C GLN A 74 14.13 -6.32 -3.88
N ALA A 75 13.34 -5.42 -4.47
CA ALA A 75 13.75 -4.66 -5.65
C ALA A 75 14.98 -3.77 -5.34
N LEU A 76 14.95 -3.05 -4.21
CA LEU A 76 16.04 -2.18 -3.76
C LEU A 76 17.31 -2.97 -3.46
N ARG A 77 17.20 -4.10 -2.74
CA ARG A 77 18.33 -5.00 -2.45
C ARG A 77 18.93 -5.62 -3.71
N GLY A 78 18.14 -5.74 -4.78
CA GLY A 78 18.60 -6.11 -6.11
C GLY A 78 19.27 -4.99 -6.90
N GLY A 79 19.52 -3.82 -6.28
CA GLY A 79 20.15 -2.66 -6.93
C GLY A 79 19.25 -1.92 -7.92
N ARG A 80 17.95 -2.21 -7.92
CA ARG A 80 16.97 -1.57 -8.81
C ARG A 80 16.17 -0.51 -8.07
N ARG A 81 15.60 0.41 -8.83
CA ARG A 81 14.70 1.43 -8.30
C ARG A 81 13.28 0.88 -8.18
N ALA A 82 12.54 1.38 -7.19
CA ALA A 82 11.16 1.03 -6.96
C ALA A 82 10.29 2.28 -6.86
N TRP A 83 9.08 2.20 -7.39
CA TRP A 83 8.08 3.27 -7.31
C TRP A 83 6.77 2.74 -6.76
N LEU A 84 6.07 3.59 -6.01
CA LEU A 84 4.65 3.44 -5.71
C LEU A 84 3.84 4.29 -6.69
N PHE A 85 2.74 3.76 -7.18
CA PHE A 85 1.81 4.46 -8.05
C PHE A 85 0.40 4.47 -7.44
N TRP A 86 -0.19 5.66 -7.31
CA TRP A 86 -1.57 5.87 -6.90
C TRP A 86 -2.39 6.29 -8.12
N PRO A 87 -3.13 5.36 -8.78
CA PRO A 87 -3.86 5.67 -10.01
C PRO A 87 -4.94 6.72 -9.78
N GLY A 88 -5.65 6.68 -8.65
CA GLY A 88 -6.69 7.67 -8.31
C GLY A 88 -6.15 9.09 -8.09
N GLU A 89 -4.84 9.24 -7.93
CA GLU A 89 -4.18 10.54 -7.76
C GLU A 89 -3.23 10.88 -8.92
N GLU A 90 -3.13 10.00 -9.91
CA GLU A 90 -2.20 10.09 -11.06
C GLU A 90 -0.78 10.42 -10.62
N THR A 91 -0.32 9.75 -9.56
CA THR A 91 0.89 10.15 -8.84
C THR A 91 1.81 8.97 -8.61
N VAL A 92 3.11 9.17 -8.82
CA VAL A 92 4.17 8.23 -8.47
C VAL A 92 5.07 8.80 -7.37
N GLU A 93 5.67 7.90 -6.61
CA GLU A 93 6.72 8.23 -5.64
C GLU A 93 7.84 7.20 -5.75
N CYS A 94 9.08 7.66 -5.96
CA CYS A 94 10.24 6.78 -5.88
C CYS A 94 10.50 6.42 -4.42
N VAL A 95 10.76 5.15 -4.17
CA VAL A 95 11.04 4.65 -2.83
C VAL A 95 12.53 4.36 -2.72
N ASP A 96 13.18 5.02 -1.76
CA ASP A 96 14.51 4.66 -1.27
C ASP A 96 14.42 3.93 0.07
N ASP A 97 15.58 3.56 0.65
CA ASP A 97 15.64 2.84 1.93
C ASP A 97 15.00 3.63 3.08
N GLU A 98 15.23 4.93 3.15
CA GLU A 98 14.65 5.79 4.20
C GLU A 98 13.13 5.85 4.06
N ARG A 99 12.63 6.02 2.83
CA ARG A 99 11.22 6.10 2.53
C ARG A 99 10.53 4.78 2.81
N LEU A 100 11.17 3.66 2.48
CA LEU A 100 10.66 2.32 2.81
C LEU A 100 10.48 2.14 4.32
N ASP A 101 11.45 2.58 5.13
CA ASP A 101 11.34 2.52 6.59
C ASP A 101 10.27 3.47 7.16
N SER A 102 10.11 4.65 6.55
CA SER A 102 8.99 5.55 6.87
C SER A 102 7.64 4.90 6.59
N LEU A 103 7.47 4.27 5.42
CA LEU A 103 6.26 3.56 5.03
C LEU A 103 5.97 2.36 5.95
N ARG A 104 7.00 1.59 6.35
CA ARG A 104 6.87 0.48 7.32
C ARG A 104 6.35 0.98 8.67
N ARG A 105 6.89 2.09 9.18
CA ARG A 105 6.45 2.72 10.43
C ARG A 105 5.02 3.21 10.31
N HIS A 106 4.69 3.90 9.22
CA HIS A 106 3.35 4.43 8.99
C HIS A 106 2.29 3.32 8.87
N ALA A 107 2.56 2.29 8.07
CA ALA A 107 1.67 1.13 7.94
C ALA A 107 1.46 0.41 9.28
N SER A 108 2.52 0.32 10.10
CA SER A 108 2.44 -0.27 11.45
C SER A 108 1.61 0.60 12.40
N ALA A 109 1.79 1.92 12.38
CA ALA A 109 1.02 2.85 13.19
C ALA A 109 -0.47 2.81 12.84
N VAL A 110 -0.81 2.81 11.54
CA VAL A 110 -2.22 2.70 11.08
C VAL A 110 -2.82 1.35 11.45
N LYS A 111 -2.05 0.25 11.38
CA LYS A 111 -2.51 -1.07 11.84
C LYS A 111 -2.82 -1.06 13.35
N TRP A 112 -1.95 -0.45 14.17
CA TRP A 112 -2.19 -0.30 15.60
C TRP A 112 -3.40 0.56 15.90
N LEU A 113 -3.53 1.70 15.23
CA LEU A 113 -4.68 2.59 15.36
C LEU A 113 -5.98 1.83 15.06
N ARG A 114 -6.04 1.12 13.92
CA ARG A 114 -7.22 0.29 13.57
C ARG A 114 -7.51 -0.77 14.62
N ARG A 115 -6.47 -1.42 15.16
CA ARG A 115 -6.62 -2.44 16.22
C ARG A 115 -7.18 -1.85 17.53
N ILE A 116 -6.94 -0.57 17.81
CA ILE A 116 -7.42 0.11 19.02
C ILE A 116 -8.79 0.77 18.79
N CYS A 117 -8.99 1.46 17.67
CA CYS A 117 -10.24 2.16 17.36
C CYS A 117 -11.41 1.19 17.10
N LEU A 118 -11.20 0.12 16.34
CA LEU A 118 -12.27 -0.84 16.02
C LEU A 118 -12.94 -1.47 17.25
N PRO A 119 -12.21 -1.91 18.31
CA PRO A 119 -12.87 -2.41 19.52
C PRO A 119 -13.56 -1.29 20.31
N ILE A 120 -13.06 -0.06 20.26
CA ILE A 120 -13.71 1.10 20.91
C ILE A 120 -15.04 1.42 20.21
N ASP A 121 -15.06 1.46 18.88
CA ASP A 121 -16.29 1.69 18.10
C ASP A 121 -17.32 0.57 18.33
N ASN A 122 -16.85 -0.69 18.39
CA ASN A 122 -17.71 -1.82 18.72
C ASN A 122 -18.22 -1.78 20.17
N ALA A 123 -17.41 -1.30 21.11
CA ALA A 123 -17.84 -1.13 22.51
C ALA A 123 -18.84 0.03 22.64
N MET A 124 -18.61 1.16 21.96
CA MET A 124 -19.52 2.31 21.95
C MET A 124 -20.87 1.95 21.32
N THR A 125 -20.87 1.29 20.16
CA THR A 125 -22.13 0.81 19.54
C THR A 125 -22.85 -0.24 20.40
N ARG A 126 -22.12 -1.05 21.18
CA ARG A 126 -22.73 -1.98 22.16
C ARG A 126 -23.31 -1.24 23.37
N LEU A 127 -22.68 -0.15 23.80
CA LEU A 127 -23.16 0.73 24.87
C LEU A 127 -24.39 1.55 24.44
N GLU A 128 -24.44 1.99 23.19
CA GLU A 128 -25.62 2.65 22.59
C GLU A 128 -26.80 1.70 22.41
N ARG A 129 -26.54 0.40 22.25
CA ARG A 129 -27.55 -0.67 22.21
C ARG A 129 -28.02 -1.12 23.61
N VAL A 130 -27.56 -0.49 24.69
CA VAL A 130 -28.13 -0.71 26.02
C VAL A 130 -29.58 -0.21 25.97
N PRO A 131 -30.59 -1.08 26.22
CA PRO A 131 -31.98 -0.67 26.17
C PRO A 131 -32.21 0.49 27.14
N THR A 132 -33.00 1.48 26.72
CA THR A 132 -33.27 2.73 27.45
C THR A 132 -33.66 2.49 28.93
N ALA A 133 -34.21 1.32 29.26
CA ALA A 133 -34.54 0.89 30.61
C ALA A 133 -33.33 0.78 31.57
N LEU A 134 -32.14 0.43 31.09
CA LEU A 134 -30.94 0.30 31.93
C LEU A 134 -30.21 1.63 32.18
N ARG A 135 -30.52 2.68 31.41
CA ARG A 135 -29.99 4.04 31.64
C ARG A 135 -30.47 4.66 32.95
N TRP A 136 -31.64 4.26 33.46
CA TRP A 136 -32.22 4.77 34.71
C TRP A 136 -31.56 4.22 35.96
N ILE A 137 -30.98 3.02 35.90
CA ILE A 137 -30.34 2.38 37.08
C ILE A 137 -28.99 3.05 37.41
N TYR A 138 -28.31 3.63 36.42
CA TYR A 138 -27.00 4.26 36.60
C TYR A 138 -27.05 5.77 36.92
N ARG A 139 -28.22 6.41 36.82
CA ARG A 139 -28.40 7.84 37.08
C ARG A 139 -29.14 8.02 38.40
N GLY A 140 -28.52 7.57 39.49
CA GLY A 140 -29.08 7.59 40.84
C GLY A 140 -29.70 8.94 41.18
N GLU A 141 -31.01 9.01 41.00
CA GLU A 141 -31.89 10.02 41.58
C GLU A 141 -32.97 9.24 42.35
N PHE A 142 -32.72 9.09 43.64
CA PHE A 142 -33.71 8.89 44.69
C PHE A 142 -33.45 9.96 45.75
#